data_AF-A0A830FJR4-F1
#
_entry.id   AF-A0A830FJR4-F1
#
_cell.length_a   1.000
_cell.length_b   1.000
_cell.length_c   1.000
_cell.angle_alpha   90.00
_cell.angle_beta   90.00
_cell.angle_gamma   90.00
#
_symmetry.space_group_name_H-M   'P 1'
#
loop_
_entity.id
_entity.type
_entity.pdbx_description
1 polymer ?
#
loop_
_entity_poly.entity_id
_entity_poly.type
_entity_poly.pdbx_seq_one_letter_code
_entity_poly.pdbx_strand_id
1 'polypeptide(L)'
;MSDGDAWDALPESWVVWSDADDGRAVLVFRPDVFDGDAYPAACLPTVYVSQRPPERRMRGPGAESDRWFVSLTLEPEVRVREVEADFDSRDAAVDAAIALASAFAAGDVDYRSAYQVPREDYFDALDDLTD
;
A
#
# COMPACT_ATOMS: atom_id res chain seq x y z
N MET A 1 -0.41 -6.14 28.71
CA MET A 1 -0.98 -4.98 28.00
C MET A 1 -1.52 -5.57 26.72
N SER A 2 -2.81 -5.45 26.44
CA SER A 2 -3.29 -5.90 25.13
C SER A 2 -2.53 -5.10 24.10
N ASP A 3 -1.79 -5.80 23.25
CA ASP A 3 -1.20 -5.26 22.03
C ASP A 3 -2.36 -4.55 21.32
N GLY A 4 -2.37 -3.23 21.30
CA GLY A 4 -3.29 -2.49 20.44
C GLY A 4 -3.03 -2.98 19.03
N ASP A 5 -4.08 -3.22 18.25
CA ASP A 5 -3.91 -3.66 16.86
C ASP A 5 -2.90 -2.72 16.19
N ALA A 6 -1.84 -3.26 15.58
CA ALA A 6 -0.76 -2.44 15.01
C ALA A 6 -1.27 -1.42 13.97
N TRP A 7 -2.52 -1.58 13.54
CA TRP A 7 -3.23 -0.77 12.56
C TRP A 7 -4.37 0.06 13.18
N ASP A 8 -4.40 0.28 14.51
CA ASP A 8 -5.46 1.04 15.20
C ASP A 8 -5.62 2.48 14.66
N ALA A 9 -4.54 3.09 14.18
CA ALA A 9 -4.54 4.41 13.56
C ALA A 9 -4.79 4.40 12.05
N LEU A 10 -5.08 3.24 11.45
CA LEU A 10 -5.36 3.13 10.02
C LEU A 10 -6.71 3.80 9.70
N PRO A 11 -6.79 4.63 8.63
CA PRO A 11 -8.05 5.23 8.23
C PRO A 11 -9.10 4.15 7.89
N GLU A 12 -10.37 4.43 8.17
CA GLU A 12 -11.49 3.51 7.91
C GLU A 12 -11.68 3.17 6.42
N SER A 13 -11.16 4.01 5.52
CA SER A 13 -11.15 3.78 4.08
C SER A 13 -10.16 2.67 3.66
N TRP A 14 -9.33 2.19 4.56
CA TRP A 14 -8.38 1.11 4.35
C TRP A 14 -8.74 -0.13 5.18
N VAL A 15 -8.53 -1.30 4.60
CA VAL A 15 -8.76 -2.59 5.25
C VAL A 15 -7.45 -3.36 5.30
N VAL A 16 -7.09 -3.87 6.48
CA VAL A 16 -6.00 -4.85 6.63
C VAL A 16 -6.49 -6.18 6.04
N TRP A 17 -5.98 -6.55 4.88
CA TRP A 17 -6.39 -7.78 4.21
C TRP A 17 -5.57 -8.99 4.68
N SER A 18 -4.31 -8.76 5.06
CA SER A 18 -3.42 -9.76 5.63
C SER A 18 -2.43 -9.08 6.57
N ASP A 19 -2.20 -9.68 7.73
CA ASP A 19 -1.06 -9.45 8.60
C ASP A 19 -0.50 -10.82 8.98
N ALA A 20 0.58 -11.22 8.33
CA ALA A 20 1.10 -12.59 8.40
C ALA A 20 2.09 -12.75 9.56
N ASP A 21 2.29 -13.98 10.03
CA ASP A 21 3.25 -14.28 11.11
C ASP A 21 4.71 -13.93 10.75
N ASP A 22 5.06 -13.84 9.46
CA ASP A 22 6.36 -13.32 9.00
C ASP A 22 6.46 -11.79 9.04
N GLY A 23 5.41 -11.12 9.54
CA GLY A 23 5.28 -9.68 9.70
C GLY A 23 4.91 -8.94 8.41
N ARG A 24 4.74 -9.63 7.28
CA ARG A 24 4.23 -9.04 6.04
C ARG A 24 2.78 -8.60 6.21
N ALA A 25 2.47 -7.40 5.75
CA ALA A 25 1.10 -6.88 5.74
C ALA A 25 0.67 -6.39 4.35
N VAL A 26 -0.65 -6.45 4.12
CA VAL A 26 -1.33 -5.96 2.93
C VAL A 26 -2.53 -5.14 3.36
N LEU A 27 -2.55 -3.86 2.96
CA LEU A 27 -3.65 -2.94 3.20
C LEU A 27 -4.29 -2.61 1.86
N VAL A 28 -5.61 -2.59 1.79
CA VAL A 28 -6.35 -2.29 0.56
C VAL A 28 -7.31 -1.12 0.77
N PHE A 29 -7.33 -0.19 -0.17
CA PHE A 29 -8.19 0.99 -0.13
C PHE A 29 -9.56 0.67 -0.72
N ARG A 30 -10.62 0.93 0.05
CA ARG A 30 -12.03 0.81 -0.35
C ARG A 30 -12.32 -0.46 -1.19
N PRO A 31 -12.01 -1.66 -0.67
CA PRO A 31 -12.29 -2.91 -1.38
C PRO A 31 -13.79 -3.14 -1.60
N ASP A 32 -14.66 -2.36 -0.94
CA ASP A 32 -16.10 -2.29 -1.18
C ASP A 32 -16.47 -1.58 -2.50
N VAL A 33 -15.56 -0.76 -3.05
CA VAL A 33 -15.74 -0.04 -4.32
C VAL A 33 -14.94 -0.70 -5.45
N PHE A 34 -13.74 -1.18 -5.15
CA PHE A 34 -12.82 -1.79 -6.12
C PHE A 34 -12.89 -3.33 -6.08
N ASP A 35 -14.10 -3.89 -6.10
CA ASP A 35 -14.35 -5.33 -5.84
C ASP A 35 -14.44 -6.22 -7.10
N GLY A 36 -14.39 -5.64 -8.30
CA GLY A 36 -14.54 -6.36 -9.57
C GLY A 36 -15.83 -6.07 -10.32
N ASP A 37 -16.87 -5.56 -9.66
CA ASP A 37 -18.17 -5.26 -10.26
C ASP A 37 -18.20 -3.84 -10.89
N ALA A 38 -17.82 -2.81 -10.13
CA ALA A 38 -17.72 -1.43 -10.61
C ALA A 38 -16.35 -1.13 -11.27
N TYR A 39 -15.28 -1.65 -10.67
CA TYR A 39 -13.91 -1.53 -11.17
C TYR A 39 -13.25 -2.92 -11.17
N PRO A 40 -12.37 -3.24 -12.13
CA PRO A 40 -11.61 -4.49 -12.07
C PRO A 40 -10.84 -4.57 -10.75
N ALA A 41 -10.76 -5.76 -10.13
CA ALA A 41 -9.95 -5.99 -8.93
C ALA A 41 -8.46 -5.63 -9.12
N ALA A 42 -8.00 -5.58 -10.36
CA ALA A 42 -6.67 -5.08 -10.70
C ALA A 42 -6.50 -3.59 -10.33
N CYS A 43 -7.55 -2.78 -10.23
CA CYS A 43 -7.50 -1.36 -9.90
C CYS A 43 -7.60 -1.07 -8.39
N LEU A 44 -7.38 -2.07 -7.54
CA LEU A 44 -7.46 -1.94 -6.08
C LEU A 44 -6.16 -1.32 -5.52
N PRO A 45 -6.19 -0.06 -5.01
CA PRO A 45 -5.00 0.53 -4.40
C PRO A 45 -4.57 -0.29 -3.19
N THR A 46 -3.29 -0.67 -3.17
CA THR A 46 -2.76 -1.61 -2.21
C THR A 46 -1.43 -1.11 -1.65
N VAL A 47 -1.34 -1.02 -0.32
CA VAL A 47 -0.10 -0.79 0.42
C VAL A 47 0.45 -2.14 0.88
N TYR A 48 1.75 -2.34 0.66
CA TYR A 48 2.47 -3.53 1.11
C TYR A 48 3.51 -3.15 2.15
N VAL A 49 3.61 -3.94 3.21
CA VAL A 49 4.73 -3.92 4.16
C VAL A 49 5.44 -5.27 4.10
N SER A 50 6.72 -5.31 3.76
CA SER A 50 7.46 -6.58 3.66
C SER A 50 8.97 -6.44 3.77
N GLN A 51 9.69 -7.51 4.12
CA GLN A 51 11.15 -7.55 4.14
C GLN A 51 11.78 -7.79 2.75
N ARG A 52 11.01 -7.74 1.66
CA ARG A 52 11.54 -7.92 0.31
C ARG A 52 11.34 -6.64 -0.51
N PRO A 53 12.42 -5.98 -0.95
CA PRO A 53 12.27 -4.91 -1.92
C PRO A 53 11.68 -5.50 -3.21
N PRO A 54 10.63 -4.91 -3.78
CA PRO A 54 9.87 -5.56 -4.83
C PRO A 54 10.58 -5.55 -6.21
N GLU A 55 11.72 -4.86 -6.37
CA GLU A 55 12.55 -4.87 -7.60
C GLU A 55 13.96 -5.48 -7.43
N ARG A 56 14.40 -5.81 -6.20
CA ARG A 56 15.77 -6.30 -5.99
C ARG A 56 15.80 -7.82 -6.01
N ARG A 57 16.31 -8.42 -7.10
CA ARG A 57 16.79 -9.80 -7.06
C ARG A 57 17.77 -9.93 -5.89
N MET A 58 17.38 -10.68 -4.88
CA MET A 58 18.24 -11.03 -3.76
C MET A 58 19.50 -11.71 -4.32
N ARG A 59 20.67 -11.39 -3.75
CA ARG A 59 21.87 -12.22 -3.94
C ARG A 59 21.62 -13.56 -3.23
N GLY A 60 21.01 -14.50 -3.94
CA GLY A 60 20.84 -15.89 -3.51
C GLY A 60 19.62 -16.18 -2.63
N PRO A 61 19.19 -17.46 -2.57
CA PRO A 61 18.15 -17.91 -1.67
C PRO A 61 18.63 -17.84 -0.21
N GLY A 62 17.87 -17.18 0.67
CA GLY A 62 18.09 -17.21 2.13
C GLY A 62 18.66 -15.95 2.79
N ALA A 63 18.83 -14.84 2.07
CA ALA A 63 19.25 -13.58 2.69
C ALA A 63 18.05 -12.86 3.30
N GLU A 64 17.63 -13.18 4.52
CA GLU A 64 16.69 -12.32 5.25
C GLU A 64 17.20 -10.87 5.20
N SER A 65 16.34 -9.95 4.76
CA SER A 65 16.66 -8.53 4.77
C SER A 65 16.34 -8.01 6.16
N ASP A 66 17.31 -7.43 6.83
CA ASP A 66 17.06 -6.69 8.07
C ASP A 66 16.23 -5.40 7.82
N ARG A 67 15.97 -5.06 6.54
CA ARG A 67 15.19 -3.89 6.13
C ARG A 67 13.75 -4.28 5.75
N TRP A 68 12.83 -3.41 6.12
CA TRP A 68 11.42 -3.43 5.78
C TRP A 68 11.11 -2.42 4.68
N PHE A 69 10.15 -2.73 3.81
CA PHE A 69 9.78 -1.91 2.66
C PHE A 69 8.30 -1.62 2.70
N VAL A 70 7.95 -0.36 2.41
CA VAL A 70 6.58 0.10 2.19
C VAL A 70 6.44 0.51 0.73
N SER A 71 5.39 0.04 0.07
CA SER A 71 5.09 0.41 -1.33
C SER A 71 3.60 0.55 -1.56
N LEU A 72 3.21 1.50 -2.41
CA LEU A 72 1.84 1.67 -2.90
C LEU A 72 1.74 1.26 -4.37
N THR A 73 0.75 0.43 -4.66
CA THR A 73 0.43 -0.07 -6.00
C THR A 73 -1.01 0.26 -6.32
N LEU A 74 -1.30 0.89 -7.46
CA LEU A 74 -2.67 1.17 -7.91
C LEU A 74 -3.23 0.05 -8.77
N GLU A 75 -2.34 -0.57 -9.54
CA GLU A 75 -2.60 -1.78 -10.31
C GLU A 75 -1.39 -2.70 -10.23
N PRO A 76 -1.51 -4.02 -10.43
CA PRO A 76 -0.39 -4.96 -10.29
C PRO A 76 0.94 -4.52 -10.94
N GLU A 77 0.86 -3.76 -12.05
CA GLU A 77 2.01 -3.25 -12.80
C GLU A 77 2.29 -1.75 -12.59
N VAL A 78 1.44 -1.02 -11.86
CA VAL A 78 1.51 0.43 -11.65
C VAL A 78 1.81 0.75 -10.18
N ARG A 79 3.02 1.22 -9.92
CA ARG A 79 3.49 1.62 -8.59
C ARG A 79 3.71 3.11 -8.47
N VAL A 80 3.34 3.65 -7.33
CA VAL A 80 3.62 5.04 -6.97
C VAL A 80 5.02 5.09 -6.36
N ARG A 81 6.04 5.20 -7.22
CA ARG A 81 7.46 5.10 -6.81
C ARG A 81 7.90 6.21 -5.85
N GLU A 82 7.25 7.36 -5.88
CA GLU A 82 7.62 8.52 -5.05
C GLU A 82 7.42 8.25 -3.54
N VAL A 83 6.46 7.40 -3.19
CA VAL A 83 6.13 7.08 -1.80
C VAL A 83 6.77 5.77 -1.32
N GLU A 84 7.53 5.07 -2.17
CA GLU A 84 8.23 3.86 -1.78
C GLU A 84 9.40 4.18 -0.84
N ALA A 85 9.48 3.47 0.29
CA ALA A 85 10.50 3.72 1.31
C ALA A 85 10.94 2.42 2.02
N ASP A 86 12.14 2.45 2.60
CA ASP A 86 12.68 1.35 3.40
C ASP A 86 13.05 1.77 4.83
N PHE A 87 12.91 0.83 5.77
CA PHE A 87 12.95 1.06 7.20
C PHE A 87 13.78 -0.01 7.91
N ASP A 88 14.35 0.36 9.05
CA ASP A 88 15.14 -0.54 9.91
C ASP A 88 14.31 -1.56 10.70
N SER A 89 13.01 -1.32 10.84
CA SER A 89 12.13 -2.16 11.66
C SER A 89 10.73 -2.27 11.08
N ARG A 90 10.01 -3.30 11.51
CA ARG A 90 8.61 -3.50 11.15
C ARG A 90 7.75 -2.36 11.67
N ASP A 91 7.89 -1.99 12.94
CA ASP A 91 7.12 -0.90 13.54
C ASP A 91 7.26 0.40 12.76
N ALA A 92 8.49 0.77 12.37
CA ALA A 92 8.71 1.97 11.55
C ALA A 92 8.05 1.87 10.16
N ALA A 93 8.02 0.67 9.56
CA ALA A 93 7.34 0.44 8.30
C ALA A 93 5.80 0.44 8.45
N VAL A 94 5.27 -0.04 9.58
CA VAL A 94 3.84 0.02 9.91
C VAL A 94 3.41 1.47 10.09
N ASP A 95 4.13 2.26 10.89
CA ASP A 95 3.88 3.69 11.08
C ASP A 95 3.89 4.44 9.74
N ALA A 96 4.88 4.14 8.89
CA ALA A 96 4.96 4.73 7.55
C ALA A 96 3.83 4.28 6.62
N ALA A 97 3.39 3.02 6.69
CA ALA A 97 2.25 2.53 5.92
C ALA A 97 0.94 3.19 6.34
N ILE A 98 0.73 3.42 7.65
CA ILE A 98 -0.42 4.17 8.17
C ILE A 98 -0.38 5.63 7.71
N ALA A 99 0.80 6.27 7.80
CA ALA A 99 0.99 7.63 7.32
C ALA A 99 0.72 7.74 5.81
N LEU A 100 1.19 6.77 5.02
CA LEU A 100 0.93 6.70 3.59
C LEU A 100 -0.55 6.47 3.26
N ALA A 101 -1.21 5.55 3.98
CA ALA A 101 -2.64 5.30 3.83
C ALA A 101 -3.46 6.56 4.15
N SER A 102 -3.07 7.31 5.18
CA SER A 102 -3.67 8.58 5.57
C SER A 102 -3.47 9.65 4.49
N ALA A 103 -2.24 9.81 3.99
CA ALA A 103 -1.93 10.75 2.92
C ALA A 103 -2.69 10.42 1.63
N PHE A 104 -2.80 9.13 1.27
CA PHE A 104 -3.58 8.72 0.10
C PHE A 104 -5.06 9.05 0.28
N ALA A 105 -5.63 8.72 1.44
CA ALA A 105 -7.03 9.03 1.74
C ALA A 105 -7.31 10.55 1.78
N ALA A 106 -6.29 11.36 2.08
CA ALA A 106 -6.37 12.83 2.09
C ALA A 106 -6.04 13.47 0.71
N GLY A 107 -5.88 12.67 -0.34
CA GLY A 107 -5.53 13.19 -1.68
C GLY A 107 -4.11 13.75 -1.82
N ASP A 108 -3.25 13.57 -0.82
CA ASP A 108 -1.89 14.12 -0.78
C ASP A 108 -0.87 13.32 -1.63
N VAL A 109 -1.29 12.17 -2.19
CA VAL A 109 -0.44 11.30 -3.01
C VAL A 109 -0.66 11.59 -4.48
N ASP A 110 0.39 11.99 -5.21
CA ASP A 110 0.33 12.21 -6.66
C ASP A 110 0.34 10.89 -7.45
N TYR A 111 -0.77 10.16 -7.36
CA TYR A 111 -0.89 8.84 -7.96
C TYR A 111 -1.01 8.87 -9.49
N ARG A 112 -1.38 10.00 -10.08
CA ARG A 112 -1.50 10.16 -11.54
C ARG A 112 -0.15 10.06 -12.23
N SER A 113 0.91 10.55 -11.57
CA SER A 113 2.29 10.45 -12.08
C SER A 113 2.81 9.02 -12.18
N ALA A 114 2.14 8.03 -11.57
CA ALA A 114 2.48 6.62 -11.74
C ALA A 114 2.11 6.07 -13.14
N TYR A 115 1.25 6.77 -13.89
CA TYR A 115 0.72 6.31 -15.17
C TYR A 115 1.42 6.96 -16.37
N GLN A 116 1.85 6.15 -17.32
CA GLN A 116 2.29 6.64 -18.64
C GLN A 116 1.11 6.91 -19.58
N VAL A 117 0.03 6.14 -19.46
CA VAL A 117 -1.22 6.32 -20.20
C VAL A 117 -2.31 6.65 -19.17
N PRO A 118 -2.96 7.83 -19.26
CA PRO A 118 -3.98 8.24 -18.29
C PRO A 118 -5.15 7.26 -18.19
N ARG A 119 -5.73 7.17 -16.98
CA ARG A 119 -6.93 6.37 -16.69
C ARG A 119 -8.01 7.27 -16.08
N GLU A 120 -8.59 8.15 -16.90
CA GLU A 120 -9.48 9.22 -16.46
C GLU A 120 -10.63 8.72 -15.56
N ASP A 121 -11.40 7.71 -15.98
CA ASP A 121 -12.50 7.16 -15.17
C ASP A 121 -12.05 6.59 -13.80
N TYR A 122 -10.81 6.09 -13.73
CA TYR A 122 -10.25 5.58 -12.48
C TYR A 122 -9.73 6.71 -11.61
N PHE A 123 -9.15 7.76 -12.21
CA PHE A 123 -8.71 8.94 -11.48
C PHE A 123 -9.88 9.69 -10.86
N ASP A 124 -10.95 9.90 -11.62
CA ASP A 124 -12.18 10.52 -11.11
C ASP A 124 -12.76 9.73 -9.94
N ALA A 125 -12.70 8.38 -10.01
CA ALA A 125 -13.12 7.51 -8.92
C ALA A 125 -12.25 7.69 -7.67
N LEU A 126 -10.94 7.80 -7.84
CA LEU A 126 -10.03 8.05 -6.72
C LEU A 126 -10.26 9.44 -6.12
N ASP A 127 -10.44 10.48 -6.95
CA ASP A 127 -10.71 11.85 -6.48
C ASP A 127 -12.00 11.95 -5.66
N ASP A 128 -13.05 11.21 -6.03
CA ASP A 128 -14.31 11.19 -5.26
C ASP A 128 -14.16 10.50 -3.89
N LEU A 129 -13.14 9.66 -3.75
CA LEU A 129 -12.89 8.84 -2.55
C LEU A 129 -11.76 9.38 -1.66
N THR A 130 -11.03 10.39 -2.12
CA THR A 130 -9.94 11.04 -1.38
C THR A 130 -10.26 12.52 -1.16
N ASP A 131 -10.11 13.04 0.07
CA ASP A 131 -10.58 14.39 0.48
C ASP A 131 -9.46 15.35 0.89
#